data_AF-A0A976QXH9-F1
#
_entry.id   AF-A0A976QXH9-F1
#
_cell.length_a   1.000
_cell.length_b   1.000
_cell.length_c   1.000
_cell.angle_alpha   90.00
_cell.angle_beta   90.00
_cell.angle_gamma   90.00
#
_symmetry.space_group_name_H-M   'P 1'
#
loop_
_entity.id
_entity.type
_entity.pdbx_description
1 polymer ?
#
loop_
_entity_poly.entity_id
_entity_poly.type
_entity_poly.pdbx_seq_one_letter_code
_entity_poly.pdbx_strand_id
1 'polypeptide(L)'
;MNVSLATKFRRSLNYRLGRFYNSFYYAQSNNKYVMLIAFPAFIWYVRYRADTKLGYRLYISPTAGGPLDYLELSEIPPKQKSENSNSFLSSAYEFLVDKYKWFTNKAFKPGPMVKYWENGRKIYLSDDLTVRGLKKLLYGDEESSKDVLVGCKGRVMNDSDNLALATRAFCKRDPRLVLWREGEVVH
;
A
#
# COMPACT_ATOMS: atom_id res chain seq x y z
N MET A 1 -28.02 -37.84 34.07
CA MET A 1 -27.69 -36.39 34.10
C MET A 1 -27.68 -35.86 32.68
N ASN A 2 -28.67 -35.05 32.28
CA ASN A 2 -28.72 -34.44 30.95
C ASN A 2 -27.78 -33.23 30.90
N VAL A 3 -26.61 -33.43 30.27
CA VAL A 3 -25.64 -32.35 30.06
C VAL A 3 -26.13 -31.46 28.92
N SER A 4 -26.15 -30.15 29.15
CA SER A 4 -26.62 -29.17 28.15
C SER A 4 -25.81 -29.23 26.84
N LEU A 5 -26.47 -28.91 25.72
CA LEU A 5 -25.84 -28.89 24.41
C LEU A 5 -24.68 -27.89 24.34
N ALA A 6 -24.80 -26.74 25.02
CA ALA A 6 -23.73 -25.75 25.14
C ALA A 6 -22.49 -26.32 25.86
N THR A 7 -22.70 -27.10 26.92
CA THR A 7 -21.59 -27.76 27.65
C THR A 7 -20.90 -28.82 26.78
N LYS A 8 -21.67 -29.59 25.98
CA LYS A 8 -21.12 -30.55 25.00
C LYS A 8 -20.33 -29.82 23.90
N PHE A 9 -20.85 -28.72 23.37
CA PHE A 9 -20.18 -27.90 22.37
C PHE A 9 -18.87 -27.30 22.91
N ARG A 10 -18.89 -26.69 24.10
CA ARG A 10 -17.69 -26.15 24.76
C ARG A 10 -16.62 -27.23 24.98
N ARG A 11 -17.03 -28.43 25.43
CA ARG A 11 -16.12 -29.57 25.60
C ARG A 11 -15.51 -29.99 24.26
N SER A 12 -16.31 -30.03 23.20
CA SER A 12 -15.84 -30.36 21.84
C SER A 12 -14.85 -29.31 21.31
N LEU A 13 -15.15 -28.03 21.49
CA LEU A 13 -14.30 -26.92 21.06
C LEU A 13 -12.96 -26.95 21.80
N ASN A 14 -12.98 -27.12 23.13
CA ASN A 14 -11.78 -27.25 23.94
C ASN A 14 -10.93 -28.47 23.53
N TYR A 15 -11.57 -29.61 23.25
CA TYR A 15 -10.88 -30.80 22.75
C TYR A 15 -10.20 -30.54 21.40
N ARG A 16 -10.89 -29.90 20.46
CA ARG A 16 -10.34 -29.55 19.14
C ARG A 16 -9.17 -28.58 19.27
N LEU A 17 -9.31 -27.51 20.05
CA LEU A 17 -8.23 -26.54 20.28
C LEU A 17 -7.01 -27.20 20.95
N GLY A 18 -7.23 -28.04 21.95
CA GLY A 18 -6.15 -28.81 22.59
C GLY A 18 -5.44 -29.73 21.60
N ARG A 19 -6.19 -30.39 20.70
CA ARG A 19 -5.61 -31.24 19.65
C ARG A 19 -4.82 -30.43 18.62
N PHE A 20 -5.33 -29.26 18.20
CA PHE A 20 -4.62 -28.34 17.30
C PHE A 20 -3.31 -27.85 17.92
N TYR A 21 -3.34 -27.44 19.19
CA TYR A 21 -2.13 -26.99 19.88
C TYR A 21 -1.09 -28.10 19.99
N ASN A 22 -1.48 -29.31 20.42
CA ASN A 22 -0.56 -30.43 20.49
C ASN A 22 0.04 -30.77 19.11
N SER A 23 -0.78 -30.76 18.06
CA SER A 23 -0.30 -30.99 16.69
C SER A 23 0.68 -29.91 16.22
N PHE A 24 0.46 -28.66 16.61
CA PHE A 24 1.35 -27.54 16.28
C PHE A 24 2.66 -27.57 17.09
N TYR A 25 2.57 -27.96 18.37
CA TYR A 25 3.72 -28.05 19.26
C TYR A 25 4.74 -29.06 18.75
N TYR A 26 4.27 -30.27 18.39
CA TYR A 26 5.11 -31.36 17.88
C TYR A 26 5.42 -31.28 16.37
N ALA A 27 5.00 -30.23 15.67
CA ALA A 27 5.37 -30.01 14.27
C ALA A 27 6.78 -29.43 14.12
N GLN A 28 7.40 -29.68 12.97
CA GLN A 28 8.72 -29.17 12.61
C GLN A 28 8.73 -27.63 12.59
N SER A 29 9.68 -27.02 13.31
CA SER A 29 9.77 -25.56 13.50
C SER A 29 9.97 -24.79 12.21
N ASN A 30 10.76 -25.32 11.28
CA ASN A 30 11.07 -24.64 10.01
C ASN A 30 9.81 -24.40 9.15
N ASN A 31 8.89 -25.37 9.11
CA ASN A 31 7.73 -25.31 8.22
C ASN A 31 6.48 -24.72 8.91
N LYS A 32 6.29 -25.00 10.22
CA LYS A 32 5.01 -24.71 10.90
C LYS A 32 4.63 -23.23 10.91
N TYR A 33 5.59 -22.33 11.06
CA TYR A 33 5.31 -20.89 11.09
C TYR A 33 4.99 -20.34 9.70
N VAL A 34 5.69 -20.80 8.66
CA VAL A 34 5.48 -20.32 7.29
C VAL A 34 4.13 -20.79 6.77
N MET A 35 3.83 -22.08 6.91
CA MET A 35 2.58 -22.66 6.39
C MET A 35 1.33 -22.20 7.14
N LEU A 36 1.41 -22.03 8.46
CA LEU A 36 0.22 -21.74 9.27
C LEU A 36 -0.04 -20.23 9.43
N ILE A 37 1.02 -19.42 9.45
CA ILE A 37 0.90 -17.98 9.69
C ILE A 37 1.22 -17.19 8.42
N ALA A 38 2.39 -17.38 7.83
CA ALA A 38 2.84 -16.51 6.74
C ALA A 38 1.99 -16.65 5.47
N PHE A 39 1.76 -17.87 4.96
CA PHE A 39 0.96 -18.04 3.75
C PHE A 39 -0.51 -17.67 3.92
N PRO A 40 -1.22 -18.06 5.00
CA PRO A 40 -2.60 -17.64 5.19
C PRO A 40 -2.74 -16.14 5.36
N ALA A 41 -1.82 -15.48 6.08
CA ALA A 41 -1.80 -14.03 6.20
C ALA A 41 -1.57 -13.33 4.85
N PHE A 42 -0.65 -13.85 4.03
CA PHE A 42 -0.40 -13.32 2.69
C PHE A 42 -1.58 -13.51 1.75
N ILE A 43 -2.17 -14.71 1.72
CA ILE A 43 -3.36 -15.00 0.90
C ILE A 43 -4.52 -14.11 1.35
N TRP A 44 -4.74 -13.97 2.66
CA TRP A 44 -5.76 -13.08 3.21
C TRP A 44 -5.51 -11.63 2.80
N TYR A 45 -4.28 -11.13 2.93
CA TYR A 45 -3.93 -9.78 2.53
C TYR A 45 -4.16 -9.51 1.04
N VAL A 46 -3.69 -10.42 0.17
CA VAL A 46 -3.86 -10.30 -1.29
C VAL A 46 -5.34 -10.35 -1.66
N ARG A 47 -6.09 -11.28 -1.08
CA ARG A 47 -7.53 -11.42 -1.33
C ARG A 47 -8.31 -10.21 -0.83
N TYR A 48 -8.05 -9.79 0.40
CA TYR A 48 -8.68 -8.61 1.00
C TYR A 48 -8.41 -7.36 0.15
N ARG A 49 -7.16 -7.14 -0.26
CA ARG A 49 -6.78 -6.03 -1.14
C ARG A 49 -7.46 -6.12 -2.52
N ALA A 50 -7.57 -7.32 -3.10
CA ALA A 50 -8.17 -7.51 -4.42
C ALA A 50 -9.70 -7.31 -4.41
N ASP A 51 -10.38 -7.69 -3.33
CA ASP A 51 -11.84 -7.63 -3.22
C ASP A 51 -12.33 -6.27 -2.71
N THR A 52 -11.57 -5.59 -1.84
CA THR A 52 -12.01 -4.33 -1.21
C THR A 52 -11.54 -3.06 -1.94
N LYS A 53 -10.50 -3.14 -2.76
CA LYS A 53 -9.94 -1.97 -3.46
C LYS A 53 -10.08 -2.11 -4.97
N LEU A 54 -10.32 -0.99 -5.63
CA LEU A 54 -10.37 -0.92 -7.09
C LEU A 54 -8.97 -0.89 -7.69
N GLY A 55 -8.75 -1.72 -8.70
CA GLY A 55 -7.48 -1.84 -9.42
C GLY A 55 -7.48 -1.05 -10.72
N TYR A 56 -6.51 -0.15 -10.88
CA TYR A 56 -6.31 0.67 -12.08
C TYR A 56 -4.98 0.29 -12.75
N ARG A 57 -4.93 0.39 -14.08
CA ARG A 57 -3.66 0.26 -14.84
C ARG A 57 -3.22 1.66 -15.26
N LEU A 58 -2.04 2.08 -14.82
CA LEU A 58 -1.52 3.41 -15.09
C LEU A 58 -0.52 3.36 -16.26
N TYR A 59 -0.62 4.35 -17.14
CA TYR A 59 0.26 4.59 -18.26
C TYR A 59 0.70 6.05 -18.20
N ILE A 60 1.99 6.30 -18.33
CA ILE A 60 2.55 7.64 -18.36
C ILE A 60 3.08 7.87 -19.77
N SER A 61 2.60 8.93 -20.42
CA SER A 61 3.15 9.36 -21.70
C SER A 61 4.54 9.95 -21.48
N PRO A 62 5.42 9.92 -22.51
CA PRO A 62 6.70 10.61 -22.42
C PRO A 62 6.54 12.11 -22.17
N THR A 63 5.43 12.73 -22.61
CA THR A 63 5.16 14.16 -22.39
C THR A 63 4.85 14.50 -20.94
N ALA A 64 4.26 13.59 -20.18
CA ALA A 64 4.01 13.80 -18.75
C ALA A 64 5.29 13.83 -17.91
N GLY A 65 6.41 13.35 -18.47
CA GLY A 65 7.58 12.98 -17.69
C GLY A 65 7.28 11.77 -16.79
N GLY A 66 8.26 10.87 -16.64
CA GLY A 66 8.18 9.89 -15.57
C GLY A 66 8.10 10.59 -14.21
N PRO A 67 7.59 9.93 -13.15
CA PRO A 67 7.85 10.43 -11.80
C PRO A 67 9.38 10.58 -11.68
N LEU A 68 9.84 11.82 -11.47
CA LEU A 68 11.27 12.15 -11.39
C LEU A 68 11.96 11.09 -10.53
N ASP A 69 13.00 10.46 -11.08
CA ASP A 69 13.85 9.57 -10.31
C ASP A 69 14.29 10.36 -9.06
N TYR A 70 13.83 9.88 -7.91
CA TYR A 70 13.98 10.33 -6.52
C TYR A 70 15.40 10.73 -6.07
N LEU A 71 16.38 10.71 -6.96
CA LEU A 71 17.72 11.21 -6.72
C LEU A 71 17.68 12.72 -6.41
N GLU A 72 16.84 13.50 -7.08
CA GLU A 72 16.74 14.95 -6.83
C GLU A 72 16.04 15.31 -5.50
N LEU A 73 15.05 14.53 -5.06
CA LEU A 73 14.33 14.77 -3.79
C LEU A 73 15.13 14.31 -2.56
N SER A 74 16.13 13.43 -2.74
CA SER A 74 17.00 12.98 -1.65
C SER A 74 18.01 14.06 -1.18
N GLU A 75 18.13 15.15 -1.93
CA GLU A 75 19.01 16.28 -1.61
C GLU A 75 18.35 17.34 -0.71
N ILE A 76 17.07 17.16 -0.34
CA ILE A 76 16.38 18.06 0.59
C ILE A 76 16.76 17.66 2.02
N PRO A 77 17.52 18.48 2.78
CA PRO A 77 17.92 18.14 4.13
C PRO A 77 16.69 18.08 5.06
N PRO A 78 16.57 17.07 5.93
CA PRO A 78 15.45 16.97 6.87
C PRO A 78 15.52 18.11 7.89
N LYS A 79 14.41 18.85 8.06
CA LYS A 79 14.26 19.89 9.09
C LYS A 79 14.52 19.30 10.49
N GLN A 80 15.52 19.84 11.19
CA GLN A 80 15.84 19.51 12.57
C GLN A 80 14.67 19.88 13.50
N LYS A 81 14.20 18.93 14.32
CA LYS A 81 13.33 19.21 15.47
C LYS A 81 14.10 18.90 16.77
N SER A 82 14.13 19.93 17.60
CA SER A 82 14.75 20.11 18.92
C SER A 82 14.59 18.96 19.92
N GLU A 83 15.64 18.74 20.69
CA GLU A 83 15.82 17.81 21.81
C GLU A 83 14.95 18.15 23.04
N ASN A 84 14.54 17.13 23.83
CA ASN A 84 14.87 17.07 25.28
C ASN A 84 14.55 15.72 26.00
N SER A 85 15.58 15.24 26.72
CA SER A 85 15.69 14.47 27.99
C SER A 85 14.91 13.16 28.31
N ASN A 86 15.66 12.03 28.47
CA ASN A 86 15.90 11.29 29.74
C ASN A 86 16.68 9.97 29.49
N SER A 87 17.83 9.78 30.15
CA SER A 87 18.99 9.01 29.64
C SER A 87 19.29 7.63 30.26
N PHE A 88 18.32 6.91 30.85
CA PHE A 88 18.62 5.57 31.42
C PHE A 88 17.64 4.44 31.07
N LEU A 89 16.38 4.74 30.71
CA LEU A 89 15.48 3.77 30.05
C LEU A 89 15.64 3.77 28.52
N SER A 90 16.48 4.68 28.00
CA SER A 90 16.66 4.84 26.57
C SER A 90 17.43 3.69 25.95
N SER A 91 18.39 3.03 26.62
CA SER A 91 19.27 2.06 25.93
C SER A 91 18.56 0.81 25.38
N ALA A 92 17.67 0.19 26.17
CA ALA A 92 16.91 -0.99 25.72
C ALA A 92 15.78 -0.60 24.76
N TYR A 93 15.16 0.56 24.98
CA TYR A 93 14.15 1.12 24.08
C TYR A 93 14.79 1.56 22.76
N GLU A 94 15.95 2.20 22.78
CA GLU A 94 16.77 2.59 21.63
C GLU A 94 17.29 1.38 20.89
N PHE A 95 17.72 0.30 21.57
CA PHE A 95 18.15 -0.92 20.87
C PHE A 95 16.98 -1.61 20.14
N LEU A 96 15.80 -1.70 20.77
CA LEU A 96 14.61 -2.23 20.11
C LEU A 96 14.15 -1.29 19.00
N VAL A 97 14.09 0.02 19.27
CA VAL A 97 13.75 1.04 18.29
C VAL A 97 14.76 1.06 17.15
N ASP A 98 16.04 0.80 17.35
CA ASP A 98 17.06 0.76 16.30
C ASP A 98 17.00 -0.54 15.50
N LYS A 99 16.68 -1.66 16.15
CA LYS A 99 16.42 -2.92 15.45
C LYS A 99 15.16 -2.81 14.60
N TYR A 100 14.08 -2.28 15.17
CA TYR A 100 12.83 -2.02 14.44
C TYR A 100 13.01 -0.90 13.41
N LYS A 101 13.75 0.17 13.70
CA LYS A 101 14.09 1.25 12.74
C LYS A 101 14.95 0.71 11.62
N TRP A 102 15.86 -0.22 11.85
CA TRP A 102 16.64 -0.84 10.79
C TRP A 102 15.74 -1.67 9.88
N PHE A 103 14.82 -2.46 10.46
CA PHE A 103 13.81 -3.18 9.69
C PHE A 103 12.85 -2.25 8.96
N THR A 104 12.38 -1.17 9.60
CA THR A 104 11.44 -0.22 8.99
C THR A 104 12.13 0.69 7.98
N ASN A 105 13.37 1.11 8.17
CA ASN A 105 14.09 1.94 7.21
C ASN A 105 14.57 1.12 6.01
N LYS A 106 14.74 -0.20 6.16
CA LYS A 106 15.05 -1.11 5.04
C LYS A 106 13.80 -1.58 4.30
N ALA A 107 12.67 -1.77 4.99
CA ALA A 107 11.39 -2.19 4.40
C ALA A 107 10.47 -1.03 3.97
N PHE A 108 10.56 0.10 4.65
CA PHE A 108 9.81 1.35 4.47
C PHE A 108 10.77 2.53 4.37
N LYS A 109 11.73 2.50 3.44
CA LYS A 109 12.30 3.78 2.98
C LYS A 109 11.11 4.65 2.56
N PRO A 110 10.97 5.89 3.06
CA PRO A 110 10.03 6.87 2.49
C PRO A 110 10.58 7.33 1.14
N GLY A 111 10.75 6.39 0.21
CA GLY A 111 11.01 6.64 -1.19
C GLY A 111 9.70 6.45 -1.97
N PRO A 112 9.57 7.03 -3.18
CA PRO A 112 8.39 6.81 -4.00
C PRO A 112 8.17 5.32 -4.22
N MET A 113 6.89 4.89 -4.23
CA MET A 113 6.46 3.49 -4.33
C MET A 113 6.86 2.79 -5.65
N VAL A 114 7.63 3.46 -6.52
CA VAL A 114 8.01 2.98 -7.84
C VAL A 114 9.48 3.26 -8.10
N LYS A 115 10.35 2.34 -7.67
CA LYS A 115 11.69 2.23 -8.24
C LYS A 115 11.53 1.53 -9.60
N TYR A 116 11.92 2.18 -10.70
CA TYR A 116 11.70 1.74 -12.09
C TYR A 116 10.22 1.73 -12.50
N TRP A 117 9.74 2.84 -13.07
CA TRP A 117 8.38 2.92 -13.59
C TRP A 117 8.21 2.05 -14.83
N GLU A 118 7.20 1.18 -14.80
CA GLU A 118 6.77 0.38 -15.95
C GLU A 118 5.31 0.70 -16.28
N ASN A 119 5.06 1.01 -17.55
CA ASN A 119 3.71 1.29 -18.04
C ASN A 119 2.81 0.05 -17.97
N GLY A 120 1.57 0.23 -17.52
CA GLY A 120 0.60 -0.85 -17.36
C GLY A 120 0.58 -1.53 -15.99
N ARG A 121 1.37 -1.02 -15.02
CA ARG A 121 1.37 -1.52 -13.63
C ARG A 121 -0.03 -1.40 -13.01
N LYS A 122 -0.52 -2.50 -12.41
CA LYS A 122 -1.80 -2.52 -11.67
C LYS A 122 -1.60 -1.96 -10.26
N ILE A 123 -2.29 -0.87 -9.95
CA ILE A 123 -2.25 -0.22 -8.64
C ILE A 123 -3.66 -0.25 -8.04
N TYR A 124 -3.74 -0.53 -6.73
CA TYR A 124 -4.98 -0.60 -5.99
C TYR A 124 -5.13 0.69 -5.19
N LEU A 125 -6.19 1.44 -5.47
CA LEU A 125 -6.47 2.74 -4.85
C LEU A 125 -7.78 2.65 -4.05
N SER A 126 -7.99 3.60 -3.15
CA SER A 126 -9.23 3.72 -2.40
C SER A 126 -10.31 4.42 -3.22
N ASP A 127 -11.57 4.19 -2.85
CA ASP A 127 -12.74 4.65 -3.61
C ASP A 127 -13.02 6.16 -3.42
N ASP A 128 -12.45 6.76 -2.38
CA ASP A 128 -12.56 8.19 -2.03
C ASP A 128 -11.49 9.06 -2.70
N LEU A 129 -10.51 8.45 -3.37
CA LEU A 129 -9.37 9.16 -3.93
C LEU A 129 -9.79 10.04 -5.12
N THR A 130 -9.40 11.32 -5.07
CA THR A 130 -9.57 12.25 -6.19
C THR A 130 -8.44 12.11 -7.23
N VAL A 131 -8.67 12.63 -8.43
CA VAL A 131 -7.63 12.70 -9.47
C VAL A 131 -6.41 13.50 -8.98
N ARG A 132 -6.62 14.59 -8.25
CA ARG A 132 -5.53 15.33 -7.57
C ARG A 132 -4.75 14.46 -6.58
N GLY A 133 -5.46 13.65 -5.79
CA GLY A 133 -4.83 12.71 -4.86
C GLY A 133 -3.96 11.67 -5.59
N LEU A 134 -4.43 11.15 -6.72
CA LEU A 134 -3.66 10.24 -7.57
C LEU A 134 -2.37 10.90 -8.10
N LYS A 135 -2.47 12.13 -8.62
CA LYS A 135 -1.31 12.89 -9.11
C LYS A 135 -0.26 13.07 -8.03
N LYS A 136 -0.68 13.47 -6.83
CA LYS A 136 0.21 13.62 -5.66
C LYS A 136 0.88 12.32 -5.25
N LEU A 137 0.17 11.19 -5.32
CA LEU A 137 0.75 9.87 -5.02
C LEU A 137 1.81 9.43 -6.04
N LEU A 138 1.69 9.87 -7.30
CA LEU A 138 2.64 9.52 -8.36
C LEU A 138 3.88 10.42 -8.35
N TYR A 139 3.68 11.74 -8.26
CA TYR A 139 4.75 12.73 -8.41
C TYR A 139 5.31 13.24 -7.07
N GLY A 140 4.70 12.90 -5.93
CA GLY A 140 5.12 13.33 -4.59
C GLY A 140 4.68 14.76 -4.25
N ASP A 141 4.92 15.69 -5.17
CA ASP A 141 4.66 17.11 -5.00
C ASP A 141 3.46 17.59 -5.83
N GLU A 142 2.77 18.61 -5.33
CA GLU A 142 1.62 19.17 -6.04
C GLU A 142 2.05 20.02 -7.23
N GLU A 143 3.19 20.68 -7.16
CA GLU A 143 3.69 21.62 -8.17
C GLU A 143 4.08 20.95 -9.49
N SER A 144 4.82 19.83 -9.42
CA SER A 144 5.20 19.04 -10.59
C SER A 144 4.01 18.38 -11.31
N SER A 145 2.88 18.30 -10.60
CA SER A 145 1.67 17.62 -11.04
C SER A 145 0.57 18.55 -11.58
N LYS A 146 0.73 19.87 -11.45
CA LYS A 146 -0.30 20.86 -11.85
C LYS A 146 -0.69 20.72 -13.32
N ASP A 147 0.30 20.58 -14.20
CA ASP A 147 0.10 20.58 -15.65
C ASP A 147 -0.21 19.18 -16.21
N VAL A 148 -0.13 18.15 -15.37
CA VAL A 148 -0.35 16.76 -15.80
C VAL A 148 -1.84 16.50 -15.88
N LEU A 149 -2.33 16.14 -17.05
CA LEU A 149 -3.71 15.70 -17.26
C LEU A 149 -3.81 14.20 -17.03
N VAL A 150 -4.96 13.77 -16.52
CA VAL A 150 -5.30 12.36 -16.34
C VAL A 150 -6.56 12.07 -17.12
N GLY A 151 -6.56 10.96 -17.86
CA GLY A 151 -7.71 10.58 -18.64
C GLY A 151 -7.83 9.08 -18.86
N CYS A 152 -8.99 8.69 -19.37
CA CYS A 152 -9.32 7.32 -19.68
C CYS A 152 -10.07 7.27 -21.01
N LYS A 153 -9.66 6.36 -21.92
CA LYS A 153 -10.24 6.25 -23.28
C LYS A 153 -10.35 7.59 -24.03
N GLY A 154 -9.34 8.45 -23.91
CA GLY A 154 -9.29 9.76 -24.56
C GLY A 154 -10.15 10.85 -23.92
N ARG A 155 -10.76 10.60 -22.76
CA ARG A 155 -11.53 11.60 -22.00
C ARG A 155 -10.71 12.09 -20.81
N VAL A 156 -10.59 13.41 -20.68
CA VAL A 156 -9.89 14.07 -19.58
C VAL A 156 -10.78 14.09 -18.34
N MET A 157 -10.17 13.89 -17.16
CA MET A 157 -10.82 13.97 -15.86
C MET A 157 -10.41 15.26 -15.15
N ASN A 158 -11.32 15.87 -14.38
CA ASN A 158 -10.98 17.04 -13.58
C ASN A 158 -10.29 16.64 -12.28
N ASP A 159 -9.47 17.54 -11.73
CA ASP A 159 -8.67 17.28 -10.53
C ASP A 159 -9.50 17.08 -9.26
N SER A 160 -10.67 17.71 -9.20
CA SER A 160 -11.64 17.59 -8.12
C SER A 160 -12.51 16.34 -8.22
N ASP A 161 -12.51 15.64 -9.36
CA ASP A 161 -13.36 14.47 -9.55
C ASP A 161 -12.85 13.30 -8.72
N ASN A 162 -13.81 12.50 -8.23
CA ASN A 162 -13.51 11.22 -7.63
C ASN A 162 -13.08 10.24 -8.74
N LEU A 163 -11.92 9.60 -8.58
CA LEU A 163 -11.33 8.72 -9.59
C LEU A 163 -12.21 7.50 -9.89
N ALA A 164 -12.84 6.91 -8.88
CA ALA A 164 -13.71 5.74 -9.05
C ALA A 164 -14.98 6.11 -9.83
N LEU A 165 -15.55 7.28 -9.58
CA LEU A 165 -16.72 7.77 -10.31
C LEU A 165 -16.38 8.17 -11.75
N ALA A 166 -15.27 8.89 -11.94
CA ALA A 166 -14.80 9.31 -13.25
C ALA A 166 -14.48 8.11 -14.14
N THR A 167 -13.79 7.10 -13.61
CA THR A 167 -13.49 5.87 -14.36
C THR A 167 -14.74 5.05 -14.67
N ARG A 168 -15.72 5.00 -13.75
CA ARG A 168 -17.02 4.37 -14.00
C ARG A 168 -17.79 5.06 -15.13
N ALA A 169 -17.74 6.39 -15.21
CA ALA A 169 -18.42 7.18 -16.23
C ALA A 169 -17.71 7.10 -17.60
N PHE A 170 -16.39 7.26 -17.64
CA PHE A 170 -15.63 7.35 -18.88
C PHE A 170 -15.20 5.99 -19.45
N CYS A 171 -14.78 5.06 -18.59
CA CYS A 171 -14.18 3.80 -19.01
C CYS A 171 -14.64 2.61 -18.17
N LYS A 172 -15.96 2.38 -18.21
CA LYS A 172 -16.62 1.25 -17.56
C LYS A 172 -15.89 -0.08 -17.84
N ARG A 173 -15.46 -0.75 -16.77
CA ARG A 173 -14.76 -2.06 -16.76
C ARG A 173 -13.38 -2.11 -17.45
N ASP A 174 -12.86 -0.99 -17.94
CA ASP A 174 -11.52 -0.92 -18.55
C ASP A 174 -10.74 0.26 -17.95
N PRO A 175 -10.29 0.15 -16.69
CA PRO A 175 -9.66 1.25 -15.94
C PRO A 175 -8.19 1.45 -16.35
N ARG A 176 -7.97 1.82 -17.62
CA ARG A 176 -6.65 2.20 -18.16
C ARG A 176 -6.52 3.71 -18.14
N LEU A 177 -5.82 4.19 -17.13
CA LEU A 177 -5.58 5.61 -16.92
C LEU A 177 -4.28 6.00 -17.62
N VAL A 178 -4.33 7.08 -18.37
CA VAL A 178 -3.19 7.67 -19.06
C VAL A 178 -2.92 9.04 -18.45
N LEU A 179 -1.66 9.32 -18.14
CA LEU A 179 -1.18 10.63 -17.72
C LEU A 179 -0.37 11.26 -18.85
N TRP A 180 -0.64 12.53 -19.15
CA TRP A 180 0.10 13.29 -20.16
C TRP A 180 0.12 14.77 -19.81
N ARG A 181 1.10 15.51 -20.34
CA ARG A 181 1.04 16.98 -20.41
C ARG A 181 0.66 17.38 -21.83
N GLU A 182 -0.16 18.42 -21.95
CA GLU A 182 -0.30 19.14 -23.20
C GLU A 182 0.98 19.94 -23.43
N GLY A 183 1.51 19.92 -24.65
CA GLY A 183 2.63 20.79 -25.00
C GLY A 183 2.14 22.23 -25.00
N GLU A 184 3.00 23.17 -24.59
CA GLU A 184 2.75 24.59 -24.85
C GLU A 184 2.52 24.75 -26.35
N VAL A 185 1.30 25.14 -26.74
CA VAL A 185 1.03 25.61 -28.09
C VAL A 185 1.71 26.97 -28.18
N VAL A 186 2.96 26.97 -28.63
CA VAL A 186 3.65 28.21 -29.02
C VAL A 186 2.88 28.73 -30.23
N HIS A 187 1.97 29.66 -29.98
CA HIS A 187 1.24 30.41 -31.00
C HIS A 187 2.14 31.44 -31.68
#